data_AF-A0A9D9IW10-F1
#
_entry.id   AF-A0A9D9IW10-F1
#
_cell.length_a   1.000
_cell.length_b   1.000
_cell.length_c   1.000
_cell.angle_alpha   90.00
_cell.angle_beta   90.00
_cell.angle_gamma   90.00
#
_symmetry.space_group_name_H-M   'P 1'
#
loop_
_entity.id
_entity.type
_entity.pdbx_description
1 polymer ?
#
loop_
_entity_poly.entity_id
_entity_poly.type
_entity_poly.pdbx_seq_one_letter_code
_entity_poly.pdbx_strand_id
1 'polypeptide(L)'
;MEKSGRYAIFADAMMLLEFLGFLRMSFADILDILLVALIIYQVFRWIRGSSVISSIFMAILALYVLRVVVAALNMRLMSAILGTVLDVGVIALIVIFQPEIRRILTKLGSRYRITTNGNGILSKIFGSTDSKLGSEAVKELTEACRSMSLEKTGALIVLQHETRLDYIEDTGDRIDANINRRLIMNLFFKNSPLHDGAVIISNGRIVAARCTLPITEKTDIPPSFGMRHKAAIGITEETDADVIVVSEETGNISFVKGGQVKRISNINELKLLLTNSFAEQKKEKTAQKPD
;
A
#
# COMPACT_ATOMS: atom_id res chain seq x y z
N MET A 1 36.29 0.25 77.13
CA MET A 1 36.23 0.42 75.67
C MET A 1 35.12 -0.43 75.03
N GLU A 2 34.01 -0.69 75.73
CA GLU A 2 33.04 -1.75 75.35
C GLU A 2 31.61 -1.23 75.09
N LYS A 3 31.33 0.04 75.41
CA LYS A 3 29.99 0.63 75.23
C LYS A 3 29.74 1.17 73.81
N SER A 4 30.76 1.40 72.99
CA SER A 4 30.60 1.98 71.64
C SER A 4 30.15 0.96 70.58
N GLY A 5 30.48 -0.33 70.73
CA GLY A 5 30.12 -1.37 69.76
C GLY A 5 28.66 -1.81 69.82
N ARG A 6 28.00 -1.68 70.99
CA ARG A 6 26.59 -2.05 71.15
C ARG A 6 25.64 -1.09 70.43
N TYR A 7 25.98 0.19 70.32
CA TYR A 7 25.15 1.17 69.60
C TYR A 7 25.27 1.03 68.09
N ALA A 8 26.43 0.62 67.57
CA ALA A 8 26.61 0.37 66.13
C ALA A 8 25.82 -0.86 65.67
N ILE A 9 25.85 -1.96 66.44
CA ILE A 9 25.07 -3.17 66.11
C ILE A 9 23.57 -2.91 66.22
N PHE A 10 23.13 -2.12 67.21
CA PHE A 10 21.73 -1.71 67.32
C PHE A 10 21.30 -0.75 66.19
N ALA A 11 22.19 0.15 65.75
CA ALA A 11 21.92 1.05 64.63
C ALA A 11 21.86 0.29 63.29
N ASP A 12 22.75 -0.66 63.05
CA ASP A 12 22.72 -1.52 61.85
C ASP A 12 21.51 -2.47 61.85
N ALA A 13 21.14 -3.02 63.02
CA ALA A 13 19.91 -3.79 63.16
C ALA A 13 18.66 -2.92 62.94
N MET A 14 18.66 -1.67 63.41
CA MET A 14 17.59 -0.69 63.17
C MET A 14 17.53 -0.29 61.68
N MET A 15 18.68 -0.13 61.00
CA MET A 15 18.78 0.17 59.57
C MET A 15 18.29 -1.02 58.73
N LEU A 16 18.59 -2.26 59.13
CA LEU A 16 18.05 -3.48 58.52
C LEU A 16 16.54 -3.62 58.76
N LEU A 17 16.05 -3.23 59.93
CA LEU A 17 14.61 -3.18 60.24
C LEU A 17 13.88 -2.05 59.52
N GLU A 18 14.53 -0.92 59.20
CA GLU A 18 13.98 0.13 58.34
C GLU A 18 14.01 -0.27 56.86
N PHE A 19 15.06 -0.97 56.41
CA PHE A 19 15.14 -1.55 55.07
C PHE A 19 14.10 -2.66 54.85
N LEU A 20 13.85 -3.50 55.87
CA LEU A 20 12.76 -4.49 55.90
C LEU A 20 11.40 -3.86 56.23
N GLY A 21 11.38 -2.68 56.84
CA GLY A 21 10.20 -1.89 57.18
C GLY A 21 9.51 -1.23 55.98
N PHE A 22 10.12 -1.32 54.80
CA PHE A 22 9.50 -0.94 53.52
C PHE A 22 8.36 -1.89 53.11
N LEU A 23 8.23 -3.06 53.74
CA LEU A 23 7.14 -4.01 53.51
C LEU A 23 5.99 -3.82 54.51
N ARG A 24 5.42 -2.62 54.60
CA ARG A 24 3.96 -2.57 54.83
C ARG A 24 3.30 -3.02 53.54
N MET A 25 3.33 -4.34 53.29
CA MET A 25 2.61 -5.00 52.20
C MET A 25 1.14 -4.63 52.35
N SER A 26 0.72 -3.62 51.61
CA SER A 26 -0.68 -3.28 51.50
C SER A 26 -1.34 -4.36 50.67
N PHE A 27 -2.63 -4.61 50.91
CA PHE A 27 -3.43 -5.44 50.01
C PHE A 27 -3.31 -4.95 48.54
N ALA A 28 -3.07 -3.64 48.36
CA ALA A 28 -2.79 -3.03 47.07
C ALA A 28 -1.52 -3.56 46.39
N ASP A 29 -0.45 -3.89 47.12
CA ASP A 29 0.82 -4.35 46.54
C ASP A 29 0.72 -5.82 46.09
N ILE A 30 -0.02 -6.64 46.85
CA ILE A 30 -0.33 -8.02 46.46
C ILE A 30 -1.24 -8.04 45.24
N LEU A 31 -2.25 -7.15 45.21
CA LEU A 31 -3.09 -6.93 44.04
C LEU A 31 -2.25 -6.46 42.84
N ASP A 32 -1.25 -5.61 43.06
CA ASP A 32 -0.33 -5.12 42.03
C ASP A 32 0.42 -6.26 41.35
N ILE A 33 1.09 -7.11 42.12
CA ILE A 33 1.86 -8.25 41.59
C ILE A 33 0.96 -9.26 40.86
N LEU A 34 -0.22 -9.57 41.41
CA LEU A 34 -1.17 -10.52 40.80
C LEU A 34 -1.67 -9.99 39.44
N LEU A 35 -1.98 -8.70 39.38
CA LEU A 35 -2.52 -8.06 38.19
C LEU A 35 -1.45 -7.96 37.08
N VAL A 36 -0.18 -7.68 37.43
CA VAL A 36 0.98 -7.76 36.49
C VAL A 36 1.05 -9.14 35.84
N ALA A 37 1.02 -10.20 36.65
CA ALA A 37 1.17 -11.57 36.16
C ALA A 37 0.04 -11.95 35.18
N LEU A 38 -1.19 -11.54 35.47
CA LEU A 38 -2.36 -11.83 34.62
C LEU A 38 -2.25 -11.11 33.26
N ILE A 39 -1.79 -9.87 33.24
CA ILE A 39 -1.59 -9.11 31.99
C ILE A 39 -0.50 -9.74 31.13
N ILE A 40 0.64 -10.09 31.72
CA ILE A 40 1.73 -10.75 30.99
C ILE A 40 1.20 -12.04 30.33
N TYR A 41 0.45 -12.85 31.07
CA TYR A 41 -0.20 -14.04 30.53
C TYR A 41 -1.15 -13.72 29.37
N GLN A 42 -1.94 -12.65 29.49
CA GLN A 42 -2.90 -12.26 28.46
C GLN A 42 -2.22 -11.78 27.16
N VAL A 43 -1.14 -11.01 27.28
CA VAL A 43 -0.32 -10.56 26.14
C VAL A 43 0.30 -11.76 25.42
N PHE A 44 0.84 -12.73 26.17
CA PHE A 44 1.37 -13.97 25.60
C PHE A 44 0.32 -14.76 24.80
N ARG A 45 -0.94 -14.77 25.26
CA ARG A 45 -2.04 -15.45 24.54
C ARG A 45 -2.40 -14.74 23.23
N TRP A 46 -2.39 -13.41 23.21
CA TRP A 46 -2.74 -12.63 22.01
C TRP A 46 -1.72 -12.75 20.87
N ILE A 47 -0.44 -12.93 21.20
CA ILE A 47 0.62 -13.14 20.20
C ILE A 47 0.41 -14.44 19.39
N ARG A 48 -0.33 -15.44 19.91
CA ARG A 48 -0.45 -16.76 19.28
C ARG A 48 -1.53 -16.91 18.20
N GLY A 49 -2.35 -15.91 17.86
CA GLY A 49 -3.55 -16.22 17.07
C GLY A 49 -4.21 -15.13 16.22
N SER A 50 -3.54 -14.07 15.80
CA SER A 50 -4.21 -13.03 14.98
C SER A 50 -3.29 -12.37 13.95
N SER A 51 -3.88 -11.98 12.81
CA SER A 51 -3.23 -11.21 11.74
C SER A 51 -2.49 -10.00 12.30
N VAL A 52 -1.26 -9.78 11.81
CA VAL A 52 -0.26 -8.85 12.36
C VAL A 52 -0.78 -7.41 12.57
N ILE A 53 -1.70 -6.93 11.72
CA ILE A 53 -2.17 -5.54 11.77
C ILE A 53 -3.21 -5.32 12.87
N SER A 54 -4.19 -6.22 13.03
CA SER A 54 -5.24 -6.08 14.04
C SER A 54 -4.73 -6.36 15.45
N SER A 55 -3.72 -7.23 15.58
CA SER A 55 -3.08 -7.53 16.87
C SER A 55 -2.28 -6.35 17.43
N ILE A 56 -1.59 -5.57 16.60
CA ILE A 56 -0.85 -4.37 17.03
C ILE A 56 -1.81 -3.28 17.53
N PHE A 57 -2.90 -3.00 16.80
CA PHE A 57 -3.87 -1.99 17.21
C PHE A 57 -4.55 -2.35 18.54
N MET A 58 -4.98 -3.61 18.69
CA MET A 58 -5.58 -4.10 19.94
C MET A 58 -4.58 -4.10 21.09
N ALA A 59 -3.30 -4.39 20.84
CA ALA A 59 -2.25 -4.34 21.86
C ALA A 59 -2.01 -2.92 22.37
N ILE A 60 -1.93 -1.92 21.48
CA ILE A 60 -1.75 -0.50 21.85
C ILE A 60 -2.97 0.00 22.64
N LEU A 61 -4.18 -0.32 22.19
CA LEU A 61 -5.42 0.08 22.89
C LEU A 61 -5.50 -0.55 24.29
N ALA A 62 -5.20 -1.84 24.40
CA ALA A 62 -5.20 -2.53 25.69
C ALA A 62 -4.13 -1.98 26.65
N LEU A 63 -2.93 -1.66 26.14
CA LEU A 63 -1.86 -1.04 26.92
C LEU A 63 -2.27 0.34 27.44
N TYR A 64 -2.99 1.13 26.63
CA TYR A 64 -3.54 2.43 27.05
C TYR A 64 -4.62 2.30 28.12
N VAL A 65 -5.60 1.40 27.92
CA VAL A 65 -6.67 1.14 28.91
C VAL A 65 -6.07 0.66 30.23
N LEU A 66 -5.08 -0.22 30.14
CA LEU A 66 -4.35 -0.72 31.30
C LEU A 66 -3.68 0.42 32.08
N ARG A 67 -3.03 1.37 31.39
CA ARG A 67 -2.44 2.55 32.05
C ARG A 67 -3.47 3.33 32.86
N VAL A 68 -4.66 3.54 32.30
CA VAL A 68 -5.74 4.27 32.97
C VAL A 68 -6.20 3.55 34.23
N VAL A 69 -6.37 2.21 34.16
CA VAL A 69 -6.78 1.39 35.31
C VAL A 69 -5.71 1.42 36.41
N VAL A 70 -4.44 1.24 36.05
CA VAL A 70 -3.31 1.23 36.97
C VAL A 70 -3.13 2.58 37.67
N ALA A 71 -3.29 3.68 36.93
CA ALA A 71 -3.27 5.02 37.48
C ALA A 71 -4.44 5.28 38.44
N ALA A 72 -5.64 4.79 38.11
CA ALA A 72 -6.82 4.91 38.97
C ALA A 72 -6.69 4.12 40.28
N LEU A 73 -5.99 2.99 40.25
CA LEU A 73 -5.72 2.14 41.42
C LEU A 73 -4.48 2.56 42.23
N ASN A 74 -3.78 3.63 41.82
CA ASN A 74 -2.60 4.18 42.51
C ASN A 74 -1.42 3.18 42.66
N MET A 75 -1.32 2.24 41.71
CA MET A 75 -0.32 1.17 41.69
C MET A 75 1.03 1.71 41.18
N ARG A 76 1.92 2.05 42.12
CA ARG A 76 3.17 2.79 41.82
C ARG A 76 4.14 2.00 40.95
N LEU A 77 4.31 0.71 41.23
CA LEU A 77 5.30 -0.13 40.54
C LEU A 77 4.87 -0.36 39.10
N MET A 78 3.62 -0.80 38.90
CA MET A 78 3.07 -0.97 37.57
C MET A 78 3.03 0.34 36.77
N SER A 79 2.69 1.46 37.41
CA SER A 79 2.71 2.77 36.73
C SER A 79 4.11 3.11 36.21
N ALA A 80 5.15 2.84 36.99
CA ALA A 80 6.54 3.08 36.59
C ALA A 80 7.00 2.17 35.44
N ILE A 81 6.69 0.86 35.51
CA ILE A 81 7.04 -0.09 34.45
C ILE A 81 6.30 0.25 33.15
N LEU A 82 4.99 0.49 33.24
CA LEU A 82 4.17 0.78 32.07
C LEU A 82 4.56 2.11 31.41
N GLY A 83 4.93 3.12 32.22
CA GLY A 83 5.50 4.37 31.72
C GLY A 83 6.77 4.15 30.91
N THR A 84 7.73 3.40 31.48
CA THR A 84 9.00 3.08 30.80
C THR A 84 8.78 2.29 29.50
N VAL A 85 7.87 1.32 29.51
CA VAL A 85 7.51 0.53 28.32
C VAL A 85 6.85 1.39 27.25
N LEU A 86 6.01 2.37 27.64
CA LEU A 86 5.41 3.31 26.70
C LEU A 86 6.45 4.25 26.09
N ASP A 87 7.37 4.78 26.88
CA ASP A 87 8.41 5.71 26.40
C ASP A 87 9.32 5.04 25.36
N VAL A 88 9.83 3.84 25.66
CA VAL A 88 10.64 3.05 24.71
C VAL A 88 9.77 2.50 23.56
N GLY A 89 8.53 2.12 23.86
CA GLY A 89 7.59 1.57 22.91
C GLY A 89 7.20 2.57 21.80
N VAL A 90 7.06 3.86 22.12
CA VAL A 90 6.81 4.91 21.13
C VAL A 90 7.98 5.02 20.13
N ILE A 91 9.22 4.96 20.62
CA ILE A 91 10.40 4.98 19.74
C ILE A 91 10.42 3.75 18.83
N ALA A 92 10.21 2.55 19.39
CA ALA A 92 10.15 1.31 18.61
C ALA A 92 9.02 1.33 17.58
N LEU A 93 7.85 1.87 17.94
CA LEU A 93 6.71 2.05 17.05
C LEU A 93 7.08 2.97 15.88
N ILE A 94 7.69 4.12 16.13
CA ILE A 94 8.13 5.05 15.08
C ILE A 94 9.11 4.37 14.12
N VAL A 95 10.08 3.61 14.64
CA VAL A 95 11.08 2.90 13.82
C VAL A 95 10.41 1.82 12.96
N ILE A 96 9.49 1.04 13.53
CA ILE A 96 8.76 -0.01 12.79
C ILE A 96 7.84 0.58 11.72
N PHE A 97 7.13 1.67 12.05
CA PHE A 97 6.20 2.36 11.13
C PHE A 97 6.90 3.37 10.20
N GLN A 98 8.24 3.50 10.29
CA GLN A 98 9.02 4.39 9.43
C GLN A 98 8.76 4.15 7.93
N PRO A 99 8.70 2.91 7.41
CA PRO A 99 8.44 2.63 6.00
C PRO A 99 7.07 3.14 5.52
N GLU A 100 6.03 3.02 6.34
CA GLU A 100 4.66 3.45 6.03
C GLU A 100 4.57 4.97 5.98
N ILE A 101 5.16 5.66 6.97
CA ILE A 101 5.23 7.13 7.00
C ILE A 101 5.95 7.62 5.74
N ARG A 102 7.09 7.01 5.38
CA ARG A 102 7.82 7.33 4.15
C ARG A 102 6.96 7.13 2.91
N ARG A 103 6.19 6.04 2.83
CA ARG A 103 5.30 5.73 1.70
C ARG A 103 4.20 6.79 1.56
N ILE A 104 3.57 7.21 2.66
CA ILE A 104 2.53 8.25 2.66
C ILE A 104 3.11 9.60 2.27
N LEU A 105 4.25 10.00 2.83
CA LEU A 105 4.93 11.25 2.47
C LEU A 105 5.36 11.28 1.01
N THR A 106 5.81 10.15 0.46
CA THR A 106 6.14 10.04 -0.97
C THR A 106 4.89 10.19 -1.83
N LYS A 107 3.76 9.60 -1.43
CA LYS A 107 2.45 9.77 -2.10
C LYS A 107 1.91 11.21 -2.03
N LEU A 108 2.21 11.95 -0.98
CA LEU A 108 1.84 13.36 -0.83
C LEU A 108 2.80 14.29 -1.58
N GLY A 109 4.11 14.02 -1.53
CA GLY A 109 5.16 14.79 -2.19
C GLY A 109 5.19 14.63 -3.71
N SER A 110 4.77 13.49 -4.24
CA SER A 110 4.62 13.28 -5.68
C SER A 110 3.51 14.14 -6.31
N ARG A 111 2.59 14.71 -5.52
CA ARG A 111 1.64 15.73 -5.98
C ARG A 111 2.26 17.12 -6.16
N TYR A 112 3.45 17.38 -5.59
CA TYR A 112 4.11 18.69 -5.66
C TYR A 112 5.27 18.74 -6.68
N ARG A 113 5.65 17.61 -7.28
CA ARG A 113 6.54 17.62 -8.46
C ARG A 113 5.75 18.02 -9.70
N ILE A 114 5.44 19.31 -9.79
CA ILE A 114 5.22 19.98 -11.07
C ILE A 114 6.48 19.72 -11.90
N THR A 115 6.33 18.82 -12.86
CA THR A 115 7.25 18.63 -13.97
C THR A 115 7.47 19.98 -14.64
N THR A 116 8.58 20.64 -14.35
CA THR A 116 9.23 21.59 -15.26
C THR A 116 9.79 20.79 -16.43
N ASN A 117 8.92 20.38 -17.34
CA ASN A 117 9.32 19.99 -18.70
C ASN A 117 8.78 21.06 -19.64
N GLY A 118 9.64 22.01 -19.96
CA GLY A 118 9.34 23.24 -20.67
C GLY A 118 9.08 23.05 -22.15
N ASN A 119 8.05 22.30 -22.54
CA ASN A 119 7.51 22.25 -23.90
C ASN A 119 5.96 22.16 -23.96
N GLY A 120 5.25 22.24 -22.83
CA GLY A 120 3.78 22.10 -22.75
C GLY A 120 2.96 23.38 -23.00
N ILE A 121 3.61 24.51 -23.28
CA ILE A 121 2.91 25.81 -23.48
C ILE A 121 2.50 26.01 -24.95
N LEU A 122 3.21 25.40 -25.91
CA LEU A 122 2.93 25.59 -27.33
C LEU A 122 1.67 24.86 -27.83
N SER A 123 1.23 23.80 -27.15
CA SER A 123 0.04 23.02 -27.54
C SER A 123 -1.29 23.64 -27.07
N LYS A 124 -1.25 24.62 -26.15
CA LYS A 124 -2.46 25.28 -25.61
C LYS A 124 -3.01 26.39 -26.51
N ILE A 125 -2.24 26.87 -27.48
CA ILE A 125 -2.67 27.95 -28.40
C ILE A 125 -3.44 27.38 -29.61
N PHE A 126 -3.23 26.10 -29.96
CA PHE A 126 -4.04 25.40 -30.96
C PHE A 126 -5.25 24.73 -30.32
N GLY A 127 -6.19 25.56 -29.86
CA GLY A 127 -7.51 25.13 -29.42
C GLY A 127 -8.28 24.42 -30.54
N SER A 128 -9.04 23.38 -30.14
CA SER A 128 -10.00 22.57 -30.94
C SER A 128 -9.58 21.16 -31.43
N THR A 129 -8.49 20.56 -30.92
CA THR A 129 -8.08 19.18 -31.31
C THR A 129 -8.27 18.12 -30.20
N ASP A 130 -8.59 18.52 -28.95
CA ASP A 130 -8.55 17.64 -27.77
C ASP A 130 -9.68 16.59 -27.65
N SER A 131 -10.74 16.66 -28.46
CA SER A 131 -11.72 15.57 -28.59
C SER A 131 -11.28 14.51 -29.61
N LYS A 132 -10.41 14.88 -30.55
CA LYS A 132 -9.89 13.98 -31.59
C LYS A 132 -8.77 13.08 -31.03
N LEU A 133 -7.88 13.60 -30.20
CA LEU A 133 -6.76 12.82 -29.63
C LEU A 133 -7.24 11.62 -28.80
N GLY A 134 -8.26 11.80 -27.94
CA GLY A 134 -8.83 10.69 -27.16
C GLY A 134 -9.53 9.66 -28.05
N SER A 135 -10.24 10.11 -29.08
CA SER A 135 -10.91 9.24 -30.05
C SER A 135 -9.92 8.41 -30.88
N GLU A 136 -8.80 9.03 -31.28
CA GLU A 136 -7.74 8.38 -32.06
C GLU A 136 -6.97 7.36 -31.21
N ALA A 137 -6.59 7.73 -29.98
CA ALA A 137 -5.95 6.80 -29.03
C ALA A 137 -6.82 5.57 -28.75
N VAL A 138 -8.12 5.77 -28.50
CA VAL A 138 -9.08 4.68 -28.30
C VAL A 138 -9.13 3.78 -29.53
N LYS A 139 -9.17 4.35 -30.74
CA LYS A 139 -9.20 3.59 -31.99
C LYS A 139 -7.93 2.77 -32.17
N GLU A 140 -6.75 3.38 -32.02
CA GLU A 140 -5.46 2.71 -32.17
C GLU A 140 -5.29 1.57 -31.16
N LEU A 141 -5.67 1.79 -29.90
CA LEU A 141 -5.60 0.78 -28.84
C LEU A 141 -6.58 -0.37 -29.08
N THR A 142 -7.81 -0.05 -29.49
CA THR A 142 -8.84 -1.05 -29.80
C THR A 142 -8.40 -1.94 -30.96
N GLU A 143 -7.91 -1.35 -32.05
CA GLU A 143 -7.43 -2.10 -33.21
C GLU A 143 -6.16 -2.91 -32.89
N ALA A 144 -5.27 -2.40 -32.01
CA ALA A 144 -4.12 -3.19 -31.52
C ALA A 144 -4.59 -4.44 -30.77
N CYS A 145 -5.53 -4.29 -29.84
CA CYS A 145 -6.08 -5.42 -29.09
C CYS A 145 -6.76 -6.42 -30.01
N ARG A 146 -7.48 -5.95 -31.04
CA ARG A 146 -8.10 -6.81 -32.06
C ARG A 146 -7.06 -7.61 -32.84
N SER A 147 -6.01 -6.96 -33.35
CA SER A 147 -4.94 -7.65 -34.08
C SER A 147 -4.23 -8.68 -33.21
N MET A 148 -3.86 -8.31 -31.97
CA MET A 148 -3.21 -9.23 -31.03
C MET A 148 -4.13 -10.40 -30.63
N SER A 149 -5.43 -10.16 -30.52
CA SER A 149 -6.43 -11.21 -30.28
C SER A 149 -6.46 -12.24 -31.41
N LEU A 150 -6.48 -11.79 -32.67
CA LEU A 150 -6.47 -12.66 -33.86
C LEU A 150 -5.17 -13.47 -33.97
N GLU A 151 -4.04 -12.85 -33.64
CA GLU A 151 -2.71 -13.49 -33.67
C GLU A 151 -2.41 -14.30 -32.41
N LYS A 152 -3.29 -14.27 -31.40
CA LYS A 152 -3.05 -14.85 -30.06
C LYS A 152 -1.73 -14.38 -29.43
N THR A 153 -1.46 -13.09 -29.59
CA THR A 153 -0.36 -12.38 -28.96
C THR A 153 -0.83 -11.88 -27.59
N GLY A 154 -0.17 -12.33 -26.53
CA GLY A 154 -0.51 -11.93 -25.16
C GLY A 154 -0.21 -10.45 -24.93
N ALA A 155 -1.15 -9.72 -24.32
CA ALA A 155 -0.97 -8.31 -24.00
C ALA A 155 -1.51 -7.96 -22.62
N LEU A 156 -0.88 -6.99 -21.97
CA LEU A 156 -1.24 -6.48 -20.65
C LEU A 156 -1.04 -4.96 -20.63
N ILE A 157 -2.13 -4.21 -20.75
CA ILE A 157 -2.08 -2.75 -20.95
C ILE A 157 -2.81 -2.08 -19.79
N VAL A 158 -2.11 -1.26 -19.03
CA VAL A 158 -2.63 -0.53 -17.86
C VAL A 158 -2.92 0.91 -18.26
N LEU A 159 -4.12 1.37 -17.99
CA LEU A 159 -4.57 2.75 -18.18
C LEU A 159 -4.60 3.44 -16.81
N GLN A 160 -3.69 4.39 -16.61
CA GLN A 160 -3.61 5.14 -15.36
C GLN A 160 -4.70 6.22 -15.28
N HIS A 161 -5.36 6.31 -14.12
CA HIS A 161 -6.30 7.38 -13.75
C HIS A 161 -5.68 8.32 -12.69
N GLU A 162 -6.29 8.43 -11.50
CA GLU A 162 -5.86 9.33 -10.44
C GLU A 162 -4.62 8.80 -9.71
N THR A 163 -4.56 7.49 -9.46
CA THR A 163 -3.44 6.89 -8.73
C THR A 163 -2.21 6.85 -9.62
N ARG A 164 -1.16 7.57 -9.21
CA ARG A 164 0.12 7.55 -9.92
C ARG A 164 0.76 6.16 -9.83
N LEU A 165 1.24 5.66 -10.97
CA LEU A 165 1.90 4.37 -11.09
C LEU A 165 3.43 4.49 -11.18
N ASP A 166 4.03 5.57 -10.68
CA ASP A 166 5.48 5.83 -10.77
C ASP A 166 6.31 4.62 -10.30
N TYR A 167 5.89 3.98 -9.20
CA TYR A 167 6.57 2.82 -8.62
C TYR A 167 6.54 1.58 -9.52
N ILE A 168 5.59 1.49 -10.45
CA ILE A 168 5.47 0.43 -11.45
C ILE A 168 6.24 0.82 -12.70
N GLU A 169 6.11 2.07 -13.14
CA GLU A 169 6.84 2.62 -14.28
C GLU A 169 8.36 2.44 -14.10
N ASP A 170 8.87 2.65 -12.88
CA ASP A 170 10.29 2.52 -12.54
C ASP A 170 10.79 1.06 -12.54
N THR A 171 9.91 0.05 -12.60
CA THR A 171 10.31 -1.36 -12.73
C THR A 171 10.58 -1.78 -14.18
N GLY A 172 10.10 -1.00 -15.14
CA GLY A 172 10.19 -1.29 -16.57
C GLY A 172 11.08 -0.30 -17.31
N ASP A 173 10.95 -0.31 -18.63
CA ASP A 173 11.68 0.56 -19.53
C ASP A 173 10.82 1.78 -19.90
N ARG A 174 11.33 2.99 -19.64
CA ARG A 174 10.65 4.25 -20.01
C ARG A 174 10.67 4.44 -21.53
N ILE A 175 9.51 4.72 -22.12
CA ILE A 175 9.32 4.86 -23.57
C ILE A 175 8.94 6.29 -23.97
N ASP A 176 7.97 6.88 -23.27
CA ASP A 176 7.37 8.18 -23.60
C ASP A 176 7.01 8.38 -25.09
N ALA A 177 6.09 7.55 -25.58
CA ALA A 177 5.66 7.57 -26.98
C ALA A 177 4.16 7.86 -27.13
N ASN A 178 3.77 8.32 -28.32
CA ASN A 178 2.36 8.46 -28.68
C ASN A 178 1.71 7.07 -28.84
N ILE A 179 0.42 6.97 -28.49
CA ILE A 179 -0.37 5.75 -28.67
C ILE A 179 -0.48 5.46 -30.17
N ASN A 180 0.09 4.34 -30.60
CA ASN A 180 0.11 3.90 -31.98
C ASN A 180 -0.04 2.37 -32.01
N ARG A 181 -0.97 1.85 -32.83
CA ARG A 181 -1.23 0.41 -32.93
C ARG A 181 0.01 -0.41 -33.24
N ARG A 182 0.83 0.03 -34.20
CA ARG A 182 2.06 -0.69 -34.61
C ARG A 182 3.06 -0.75 -33.46
N LEU A 183 3.19 0.34 -32.71
CA LEU A 183 4.07 0.38 -31.54
C LEU A 183 3.57 -0.59 -30.46
N ILE A 184 2.28 -0.55 -30.12
CA ILE A 184 1.70 -1.46 -29.11
C ILE A 184 1.91 -2.92 -29.51
N MET A 185 1.61 -3.28 -30.76
CA MET A 185 1.84 -4.64 -31.26
C MET A 185 3.31 -5.05 -31.17
N ASN A 186 4.23 -4.13 -31.49
CA ASN A 186 5.66 -4.42 -31.43
C ASN A 186 6.19 -4.56 -29.98
N LEU A 187 5.60 -3.82 -29.03
CA LEU A 187 5.93 -3.97 -27.61
C LEU A 187 5.59 -5.37 -27.11
N PHE A 188 4.48 -5.97 -27.55
CA PHE A 188 4.06 -7.31 -27.17
C PHE A 188 4.52 -8.43 -28.11
N PHE A 189 5.41 -8.14 -29.07
CA PHE A 189 5.91 -9.16 -29.98
C PHE A 189 6.75 -10.20 -29.23
N LYS A 190 6.44 -11.50 -29.37
CA LYS A 190 7.00 -12.60 -28.55
C LYS A 190 8.54 -12.68 -28.47
N ASN A 191 9.26 -12.15 -29.46
CA ASN A 191 10.72 -12.18 -29.48
C ASN A 191 11.35 -10.83 -29.09
N SER A 192 10.55 -9.83 -28.71
CA SER A 192 11.00 -8.51 -28.28
C SER A 192 11.40 -8.54 -26.81
N PRO A 193 12.52 -7.94 -26.37
CA PRO A 193 12.84 -7.83 -24.94
C PRO A 193 11.74 -7.15 -24.09
N LEU A 194 10.84 -6.38 -24.70
CA LEU A 194 9.82 -5.57 -24.02
C LEU A 194 8.47 -6.29 -23.82
N HIS A 195 8.29 -7.49 -24.36
CA HIS A 195 6.98 -8.17 -24.38
C HIS A 195 6.57 -8.82 -23.06
N ASP A 196 7.55 -9.02 -22.16
CA ASP A 196 7.34 -9.68 -20.89
C ASP A 196 7.07 -8.66 -19.79
N GLY A 197 5.79 -8.34 -19.59
CA GLY A 197 5.32 -7.40 -18.59
C GLY A 197 4.15 -6.55 -19.09
N ALA A 198 3.87 -5.48 -18.36
CA ALA A 198 2.80 -4.55 -18.67
C ALA A 198 3.31 -3.32 -19.44
N VAL A 199 2.43 -2.78 -20.28
CA VAL A 199 2.57 -1.44 -20.87
C VAL A 199 1.69 -0.46 -20.08
N ILE A 200 2.28 0.65 -19.63
CA ILE A 200 1.58 1.69 -18.88
C ILE A 200 1.25 2.85 -19.81
N ILE A 201 -0.03 3.19 -19.89
CA ILE A 201 -0.53 4.36 -20.60
C ILE A 201 -1.03 5.37 -19.57
N SER A 202 -0.50 6.59 -19.66
CA SER A 202 -0.93 7.72 -18.83
C SER A 202 -1.05 8.96 -19.70
N ASN A 203 -2.09 9.77 -19.46
CA ASN A 203 -2.28 11.04 -20.14
C ASN A 203 -2.27 10.95 -21.68
N GLY A 204 -2.77 9.85 -22.26
CA GLY A 204 -2.79 9.64 -23.71
C GLY A 204 -1.43 9.28 -24.32
N ARG A 205 -0.44 8.87 -23.52
CA ARG A 205 0.88 8.44 -23.99
C ARG A 205 1.27 7.11 -23.36
N ILE A 206 2.08 6.34 -24.08
CA ILE A 206 2.74 5.13 -23.56
C ILE A 206 3.95 5.61 -22.76
N VAL A 207 3.90 5.45 -21.44
CA VAL A 207 4.94 5.95 -20.53
C VAL A 207 6.06 4.93 -20.36
N ALA A 208 5.72 3.67 -20.15
CA ALA A 208 6.67 2.59 -19.91
C ALA A 208 6.14 1.24 -20.47
N ALA A 209 7.06 0.31 -20.73
CA ALA A 209 6.76 -1.08 -21.06
C ALA A 209 7.57 -2.02 -20.17
N ARG A 210 7.33 -3.34 -20.28
CA ARG A 210 8.01 -4.36 -19.48
C ARG A 210 7.87 -4.13 -17.97
N CYS A 211 6.80 -3.46 -17.55
CA CYS A 211 6.57 -3.13 -16.16
C CYS A 211 6.10 -4.36 -15.40
N THR A 212 6.63 -4.57 -14.19
CA THR A 212 6.22 -5.67 -13.31
C THR A 212 5.04 -5.22 -12.46
N LEU A 213 3.94 -5.98 -12.52
CA LEU A 213 2.73 -5.69 -11.75
C LEU A 213 2.62 -6.62 -10.52
N PRO A 214 1.99 -6.16 -9.42
CA PRO A 214 1.58 -7.05 -8.35
C PRO A 214 0.56 -8.07 -8.86
N ILE A 215 0.57 -9.26 -8.27
CA ILE A 215 -0.33 -10.37 -8.61
C ILE A 215 -1.30 -10.54 -7.45
N THR A 216 -2.59 -10.70 -7.76
CA THR A 216 -3.60 -10.96 -6.73
C THR A 216 -3.35 -12.29 -6.01
N GLU A 217 -3.61 -12.31 -4.70
CA GLU A 217 -3.52 -13.51 -3.84
C GLU A 217 -4.86 -14.26 -3.73
N LYS A 218 -5.90 -13.75 -4.40
CA LYS A 218 -7.23 -14.40 -4.42
C LYS A 218 -7.15 -15.82 -4.95
N THR A 219 -7.78 -16.74 -4.22
CA THR A 219 -7.84 -18.17 -4.56
C THR A 219 -9.09 -18.52 -5.37
N ASP A 220 -10.09 -17.64 -5.40
CA ASP A 220 -11.38 -17.79 -6.08
C ASP A 220 -11.35 -17.31 -7.56
N ILE A 221 -10.21 -17.45 -8.22
CA ILE A 221 -10.02 -17.02 -9.61
C ILE A 221 -10.24 -18.21 -10.56
N PRO A 222 -10.94 -18.02 -11.69
CA PRO A 222 -11.10 -19.07 -12.70
C PRO A 222 -9.76 -19.73 -13.09
N PRO A 223 -9.67 -21.07 -13.14
CA PRO A 223 -8.42 -21.77 -13.48
C PRO A 223 -7.87 -21.43 -14.87
N SER A 224 -8.72 -20.94 -15.78
CA SER A 224 -8.35 -20.48 -17.12
C SER A 224 -7.61 -19.14 -17.14
N PHE A 225 -7.51 -18.43 -16.01
CA PHE A 225 -6.84 -17.15 -15.93
C PHE A 225 -5.35 -17.33 -15.62
N GLY A 226 -4.52 -17.08 -16.63
CA GLY A 226 -3.06 -17.06 -16.51
C GLY A 226 -2.51 -15.85 -15.76
N MET A 227 -1.18 -15.76 -15.70
CA MET A 227 -0.46 -14.76 -14.89
C MET A 227 -0.80 -13.31 -15.25
N ARG A 228 -1.03 -12.99 -16.54
CA ARG A 228 -1.46 -11.64 -16.96
C ARG A 228 -2.82 -11.24 -16.41
N HIS A 229 -3.76 -12.18 -16.29
CA HIS A 229 -5.06 -11.90 -15.66
C HIS A 229 -4.91 -11.67 -14.17
N LYS A 230 -4.10 -12.48 -13.48
CA LYS A 230 -3.84 -12.29 -12.05
C LYS A 230 -3.11 -10.97 -11.75
N ALA A 231 -2.18 -10.57 -12.62
CA ALA A 231 -1.51 -9.27 -12.56
C ALA A 231 -2.49 -8.11 -12.79
N ALA A 232 -3.38 -8.24 -13.78
CA ALA A 232 -4.44 -7.25 -14.04
C ALA A 232 -5.39 -7.11 -12.84
N ILE A 233 -5.81 -8.23 -12.23
CA ILE A 233 -6.64 -8.19 -11.01
C ILE A 233 -5.86 -7.50 -9.89
N GLY A 234 -4.62 -7.91 -9.62
CA GLY A 234 -3.81 -7.36 -8.53
C GLY A 234 -3.63 -5.85 -8.60
N ILE A 235 -3.28 -5.30 -9.78
CA ILE A 235 -3.10 -3.85 -9.89
C ILE A 235 -4.41 -3.07 -9.76
N THR A 236 -5.52 -3.62 -10.27
CA THR A 236 -6.84 -2.95 -10.20
C THR A 236 -7.51 -3.11 -8.83
N GLU A 237 -6.98 -3.94 -7.94
CA GLU A 237 -7.38 -4.02 -6.53
C GLU A 237 -6.74 -2.92 -5.69
N GLU A 238 -5.49 -2.57 -6.00
CA GLU A 238 -4.71 -1.56 -5.26
C GLU A 238 -4.89 -0.15 -5.81
N THR A 239 -5.38 -0.01 -7.04
CA THR A 239 -5.46 1.26 -7.76
C THR A 239 -6.76 1.41 -8.54
N ASP A 240 -7.07 2.63 -8.95
CA ASP A 240 -8.18 2.98 -9.84
C ASP A 240 -7.83 2.80 -11.34
N ALA A 241 -6.70 2.15 -11.65
CA ALA A 241 -6.33 1.87 -13.03
C ALA A 241 -7.33 0.91 -13.68
N ASP A 242 -7.51 1.04 -15.00
CA ASP A 242 -8.20 0.06 -15.82
C ASP A 242 -7.17 -0.76 -16.59
N VAL A 243 -7.40 -2.06 -16.77
CA VAL A 243 -6.44 -2.94 -17.44
C VAL A 243 -7.08 -3.74 -18.55
N ILE A 244 -6.41 -3.79 -19.69
CA ILE A 244 -6.79 -4.63 -20.83
C ILE A 244 -5.84 -5.83 -20.86
N VAL A 245 -6.42 -7.02 -20.95
CA VAL A 245 -5.67 -8.28 -21.09
C VAL A 245 -6.07 -8.95 -22.39
N VAL A 246 -5.09 -9.39 -23.17
CA VAL A 246 -5.29 -10.29 -24.30
C VAL A 246 -4.63 -11.63 -23.96
N SER A 247 -5.41 -12.71 -23.99
CA SER A 247 -4.93 -14.07 -23.69
C SER A 247 -4.07 -14.60 -24.84
N GLU A 248 -2.85 -15.06 -24.52
CA GLU A 248 -1.96 -15.71 -25.50
C GLU A 248 -2.42 -17.12 -25.89
N GLU A 249 -3.24 -17.77 -25.08
CA GLU A 249 -3.75 -19.12 -25.33
C GLU A 249 -5.00 -19.08 -26.22
N THR A 250 -5.94 -18.20 -25.84
CA THR A 250 -7.29 -18.18 -26.42
C THR A 250 -7.53 -17.00 -27.36
N GLY A 251 -6.71 -15.95 -27.31
CA GLY A 251 -6.96 -14.69 -27.99
C GLY A 251 -8.07 -13.84 -27.36
N ASN A 252 -8.71 -14.30 -26.28
CA ASN A 252 -9.79 -13.55 -25.64
C ASN A 252 -9.28 -12.22 -25.08
N ILE A 253 -10.08 -11.18 -25.28
CA ILE A 253 -9.85 -9.86 -24.70
C ILE A 253 -10.67 -9.75 -23.41
N SER A 254 -10.04 -9.25 -22.36
CA SER A 254 -10.67 -8.98 -21.07
C SER A 254 -10.36 -7.54 -20.65
N PHE A 255 -11.33 -6.89 -20.02
CA PHE A 255 -11.19 -5.59 -19.38
C PHE A 255 -11.35 -5.76 -17.88
N VAL A 256 -10.40 -5.26 -17.09
CA VAL A 256 -10.35 -5.43 -15.64
C VAL A 256 -10.44 -4.07 -14.98
N LYS A 257 -11.37 -3.92 -14.03
CA LYS A 257 -11.58 -2.70 -13.23
C LYS A 257 -11.97 -3.10 -11.81
N GLY A 258 -11.33 -2.53 -10.80
CA GLY A 258 -11.63 -2.80 -9.39
C GLY A 258 -11.54 -4.28 -9.00
N GLY A 259 -10.59 -5.03 -9.56
CA GLY A 259 -10.44 -6.47 -9.36
C GLY A 259 -11.47 -7.35 -10.07
N GLN A 260 -12.41 -6.78 -10.84
CA GLN A 260 -13.41 -7.54 -11.59
C GLN A 260 -13.00 -7.69 -13.05
N VAL A 261 -13.00 -8.93 -13.55
CA VAL A 261 -12.67 -9.25 -14.94
C VAL A 261 -13.93 -9.33 -15.78
N LYS A 262 -14.05 -8.46 -16.78
CA LYS A 262 -15.10 -8.49 -17.80
C LYS A 262 -14.55 -9.01 -19.12
N ARG A 263 -15.00 -10.17 -19.57
CA ARG A 263 -14.65 -10.70 -20.89
C ARG A 263 -15.34 -9.88 -21.98
N ILE A 264 -14.59 -9.47 -22.99
CA ILE A 264 -15.09 -8.69 -24.11
C ILE A 264 -15.45 -9.63 -25.25
N SER A 265 -16.73 -9.63 -25.63
CA SER A 265 -17.23 -10.44 -26.75
C SER A 265 -17.23 -9.67 -28.07
N ASN A 266 -17.33 -8.33 -28.00
CA ASN A 266 -17.40 -7.46 -29.17
C ASN A 266 -16.40 -6.32 -29.04
N ILE A 267 -15.66 -6.05 -30.12
CA ILE A 267 -14.68 -4.96 -30.16
C ILE A 267 -15.30 -3.56 -29.91
N ASN A 268 -16.57 -3.38 -30.27
CA ASN A 268 -17.31 -2.15 -30.01
C ASN A 268 -17.56 -1.95 -28.50
N GLU A 269 -17.70 -3.03 -27.74
CA GLU A 269 -17.83 -2.97 -26.29
C GLU A 269 -16.52 -2.48 -25.65
N LEU A 270 -15.37 -3.02 -26.10
CA LEU A 270 -14.07 -2.52 -25.67
C LEU A 270 -13.92 -1.03 -26.00
N LYS A 271 -14.27 -0.62 -27.23
CA LYS A 271 -14.21 0.79 -27.65
C LYS A 271 -15.03 1.70 -26.72
N LEU A 272 -16.22 1.27 -26.31
CA LEU A 272 -17.08 2.01 -25.39
C LEU A 272 -16.44 2.13 -24.00
N LEU A 273 -15.96 1.01 -23.44
CA LEU A 273 -15.29 0.99 -22.13
C LEU A 273 -14.04 1.90 -22.12
N LEU A 274 -13.22 1.83 -23.17
CA LEU A 274 -12.06 2.69 -23.33
C LEU A 274 -12.46 4.16 -23.47
N THR A 275 -13.51 4.47 -24.24
CA THR A 275 -13.98 5.85 -24.36
C THR A 275 -14.36 6.43 -23.00
N ASN A 276 -15.01 5.63 -22.14
CA ASN A 276 -15.35 6.05 -20.79
C ASN A 276 -14.11 6.22 -19.89
N SER A 277 -13.19 5.24 -19.93
CA SER A 277 -11.91 5.26 -19.20
C SER A 277 -11.07 6.51 -19.54
N PHE A 278 -10.87 6.80 -20.83
CA PHE A 278 -10.16 8.01 -21.27
C PHE A 278 -10.91 9.31 -20.97
N ALA A 279 -12.25 9.28 -20.85
CA ALA A 279 -13.04 10.43 -20.44
C ALA A 279 -12.89 10.73 -18.93
N GLU A 280 -12.77 9.69 -18.09
CA GLU A 280 -12.45 9.81 -16.65
C GLU A 280 -11.10 10.52 -16.47
N GLN A 281 -10.04 10.05 -17.16
CA GLN A 281 -8.71 10.70 -17.15
C GLN A 281 -8.75 12.21 -17.52
N LYS A 282 -9.70 12.62 -18.37
CA LYS A 282 -9.81 14.01 -18.87
C LYS A 282 -10.56 14.93 -17.90
N LYS A 283 -11.60 14.43 -17.21
CA LYS A 283 -12.36 15.22 -16.24
C LYS A 283 -11.48 15.63 -15.07
N GLU A 284 -10.67 14.71 -14.55
CA GLU A 284 -9.76 15.00 -13.44
C GLU A 284 -8.64 15.98 -13.81
N LYS A 285 -8.11 15.90 -15.03
CA LYS A 285 -7.11 16.85 -15.53
C LYS A 285 -7.61 18.30 -15.56
N THR A 286 -8.93 18.47 -15.70
CA THR A 286 -9.59 19.79 -15.66
C THR A 286 -9.85 20.26 -14.23
N ALA A 287 -10.08 19.34 -13.29
CA ALA A 287 -10.36 19.63 -11.89
C ALA A 287 -9.10 19.95 -11.03
N GLN A 288 -7.91 19.54 -11.46
CA GLN A 288 -6.64 19.76 -10.72
C GLN A 288 -5.93 21.09 -11.02
N LYS A 289 -6.60 22.05 -11.67
CA LYS A 289 -6.02 23.36 -11.97
C LYS A 289 -6.70 24.43 -11.09
N PRO A 290 -6.04 25.00 -10.07
CA PRO A 290 -6.54 26.20 -9.44
C PRO A 290 -6.40 27.37 -10.43
N ASP A 291 -7.39 28.26 -10.39
CA ASP A 291 -7.37 29.57 -11.08
C ASP A 291 -6.14 30.40 -10.71
#